data_AF-A0A1G8UT90-F1
#
_entry.id   AF-A0A1G8UT90-F1
#
_cell.length_a   1.000
_cell.length_b   1.000
_cell.length_c   1.000
_cell.angle_alpha   90.00
_cell.angle_beta   90.00
_cell.angle_gamma   90.00
#
_symmetry.space_group_name_H-M   'P 1'
#
loop_
_entity.id
_entity.type
_entity.pdbx_description
1 polymer ?
#
loop_
_entity_poly.entity_id
_entity_poly.type
_entity_poly.pdbx_seq_one_letter_code
_entity_poly.pdbx_strand_id
1 'polypeptide(L)'
;MSRTTILTVCLTMILALGIAALALAPTPILLDDRWMGGLLEHVLSFALLMVPAALLRPAWLIWLWPTAAVYAGGLELLQPQFGRNGAPLHWVSSCFGLTLITLSTWLVQGVMELSRAMHADTPEDSRPEDGI
;
A
#
# COMPACT_ATOMS: atom_id res chain seq x y z
N MET A 1 -8.20 -18.12 -12.58
CA MET A 1 -7.66 -16.83 -12.07
C MET A 1 -6.98 -16.09 -13.21
N SER A 2 -7.13 -14.76 -13.30
CA SER A 2 -6.45 -13.98 -14.34
C SER A 2 -4.95 -13.84 -14.03
N ARG A 3 -4.11 -13.65 -15.06
CA ARG A 3 -2.65 -13.47 -14.89
C ARG A 3 -2.31 -12.32 -13.95
N THR A 4 -3.03 -11.20 -14.08
CA THR A 4 -2.90 -10.04 -13.16
C THR A 4 -3.24 -10.42 -11.72
N THR A 5 -4.17 -11.35 -11.48
CA THR A 5 -4.53 -11.78 -10.11
C THR A 5 -3.36 -12.50 -9.47
N ILE A 6 -2.81 -13.46 -10.22
CA ILE A 6 -1.69 -14.28 -9.75
C ILE A 6 -0.49 -13.38 -9.47
N LEU A 7 -0.18 -12.45 -10.38
CA LEU A 7 0.93 -11.51 -10.20
C LEU A 7 0.76 -10.63 -8.96
N THR A 8 -0.41 -10.01 -8.76
CA THR A 8 -0.69 -9.20 -7.55
C THR A 8 -0.49 -10.03 -6.28
N VAL A 9 -1.07 -11.23 -6.22
CA VAL A 9 -0.95 -12.11 -5.05
C VAL A 9 0.50 -12.50 -4.80
N CYS A 10 1.23 -12.96 -5.83
CA CYS A 10 2.63 -13.35 -5.68
C CYS A 10 3.51 -12.19 -5.19
N LEU A 11 3.37 -11.00 -5.78
CA LEU A 11 4.15 -9.83 -5.38
C LEU A 11 3.83 -9.41 -3.94
N THR A 12 2.54 -9.32 -3.58
CA THR A 12 2.13 -8.98 -2.22
C THR A 12 2.62 -10.03 -1.21
N MET A 13 2.57 -11.33 -1.54
CA MET A 13 3.06 -12.39 -0.67
C MET A 13 4.58 -12.35 -0.49
N ILE A 14 5.34 -12.12 -1.57
CA ILE A 14 6.80 -11.97 -1.49
C ILE A 14 7.17 -10.79 -0.58
N LEU A 15 6.50 -9.65 -0.74
CA LEU A 15 6.71 -8.48 0.10
C LEU A 15 6.31 -8.76 1.56
N ALA A 16 5.16 -9.38 1.80
CA ALA A 16 4.72 -9.75 3.14
C ALA A 16 5.77 -10.62 3.84
N LEU A 17 6.23 -11.70 3.18
CA LEU A 17 7.25 -12.59 3.72
C LEU A 17 8.59 -11.88 3.96
N GLY A 18 9.02 -11.02 3.04
CA GLY A 18 10.22 -10.20 3.21
C GLY A 18 10.13 -9.27 4.42
N ILE A 19 8.98 -8.62 4.61
CA ILE A 19 8.71 -7.75 5.77
C ILE A 19 8.75 -8.58 7.07
N ALA A 20 8.11 -9.75 7.13
CA ALA A 20 8.18 -10.63 8.30
C ALA A 20 9.62 -11.05 8.62
N ALA A 21 10.37 -11.49 7.60
CA ALA A 21 11.74 -11.94 7.78
C ALA A 21 12.63 -10.82 8.33
N LEU A 22 12.49 -9.59 7.83
CA LEU A 22 13.25 -8.43 8.29
C LEU A 22 12.78 -7.94 9.67
N ALA A 23 11.47 -7.91 9.92
CA ALA A 23 10.90 -7.46 11.18
C ALA A 23 11.20 -8.41 12.35
N LEU A 24 11.32 -9.71 12.09
CA LEU A 24 11.64 -10.72 13.10
C LEU A 24 13.12 -11.08 13.14
N ALA A 25 13.95 -10.52 12.25
CA ALA A 25 15.39 -10.72 12.30
C ALA A 25 15.97 -10.12 13.59
N PRO A 26 16.87 -10.85 14.30
CA PRO A 26 17.56 -10.31 15.46
C PRO A 26 18.36 -9.08 15.07
N THR A 27 18.06 -7.92 15.69
CA THR A 27 18.88 -6.72 15.50
C THR A 27 20.06 -6.71 16.46
N PRO A 28 21.29 -6.39 16.01
CA PRO A 28 22.36 -6.09 16.93
C PRO A 28 22.01 -4.84 17.73
N ILE A 29 22.13 -4.92 19.06
CA ILE A 29 21.79 -3.90 20.08
C ILE A 29 22.36 -2.50 19.77
N LEU A 30 23.38 -2.40 18.91
CA LEU A 30 24.06 -1.16 18.55
C LEU A 30 23.35 -0.27 17.51
N LEU A 31 22.27 -0.76 16.87
CA LEU A 31 21.48 0.03 15.89
C LEU A 31 20.18 0.62 16.49
N ASP A 32 19.91 0.37 17.77
CA ASP A 32 18.63 0.64 18.44
C ASP A 32 18.34 2.15 18.70
N ASP A 33 19.34 3.03 18.49
CA ASP A 33 19.29 4.44 18.92
C ASP A 33 18.68 5.44 17.90
N ARG A 34 18.17 5.00 16.74
CA ARG A 34 17.51 5.90 15.78
C ARG A 34 16.01 5.70 15.76
N TRP A 35 15.34 6.18 16.82
CA TRP A 35 13.87 6.17 16.97
C TRP A 35 13.11 6.55 15.68
N MET A 36 13.54 7.61 15.00
CA MET A 36 12.92 8.06 13.73
C MET A 36 13.13 7.08 12.57
N GLY A 37 14.31 6.43 12.50
CA GLY A 37 14.64 5.46 11.44
C GLY A 37 13.72 4.25 11.50
N GLY A 38 13.53 3.68 12.69
CA GLY A 38 12.60 2.56 12.89
C GLY A 38 11.17 2.90 12.51
N LEU A 39 10.69 4.12 12.81
CA LEU A 39 9.35 4.55 12.40
C LEU A 39 9.21 4.65 10.87
N LEU A 40 10.20 5.22 10.19
CA LEU A 40 10.19 5.34 8.73
C LEU A 40 10.28 3.98 8.04
N GLU A 41 11.05 3.03 8.58
CA GLU A 41 11.13 1.66 8.05
C GLU A 41 9.75 0.98 8.05
N HIS A 42 8.96 1.16 9.11
CA HIS A 42 7.59 0.63 9.17
C HIS A 42 6.66 1.33 8.18
N VAL A 43 6.70 2.66 8.08
CA VAL A 43 5.92 3.41 7.08
C VAL A 43 6.23 2.91 5.67
N LEU A 44 7.50 2.83 5.29
CA LEU A 44 7.93 2.45 3.95
C LEU A 44 7.62 1.00 3.63
N SER A 45 7.85 0.09 4.58
CA SER A 45 7.59 -1.35 4.39
C SER A 45 6.12 -1.61 4.11
N PHE A 46 5.22 -1.04 4.91
CA PHE A 46 3.78 -1.27 4.76
C PHE A 46 3.16 -0.44 3.64
N ALA A 47 3.71 0.73 3.31
CA ALA A 47 3.39 1.40 2.05
C ALA A 47 3.74 0.50 0.85
N LEU A 48 4.96 -0.02 0.81
CA LEU A 48 5.42 -0.88 -0.28
C LEU A 48 4.56 -2.14 -0.44
N LEU A 49 4.11 -2.75 0.67
CA LEU A 49 3.21 -3.90 0.67
C LEU A 49 1.91 -3.65 -0.13
N MET A 50 1.40 -2.42 -0.12
CA MET A 50 0.15 -2.04 -0.79
C MET A 50 0.33 -1.79 -2.30
N VAL A 51 1.55 -1.51 -2.76
CA VAL A 51 1.84 -1.09 -4.15
C VAL A 51 1.37 -2.09 -5.21
N PRO A 52 1.59 -3.42 -5.09
CA PRO A 52 1.12 -4.34 -6.13
C PRO A 52 -0.40 -4.32 -6.31
N ALA A 53 -1.15 -4.20 -5.21
CA ALA A 53 -2.60 -4.08 -5.26
C ALA A 53 -3.03 -2.71 -5.79
N ALA A 54 -2.38 -1.64 -5.34
CA ALA A 54 -2.67 -0.28 -5.80
C ALA A 54 -2.50 -0.11 -7.31
N LEU A 55 -1.50 -0.75 -7.92
CA LEU A 55 -1.25 -0.63 -9.36
C LEU A 55 -2.11 -1.58 -10.20
N LEU A 56 -2.32 -2.81 -9.74
CA LEU A 56 -2.90 -3.88 -10.56
C LEU A 56 -4.38 -4.16 -10.25
N ARG A 57 -4.82 -3.91 -9.00
CA ARG A 57 -6.19 -4.13 -8.50
C ARG A 57 -6.57 -3.17 -7.37
N PRO A 58 -6.77 -1.87 -7.66
CA PRO A 58 -7.10 -0.86 -6.64
C PRO A 58 -8.30 -1.22 -5.75
N ALA A 59 -9.30 -1.88 -6.31
CA ALA A 59 -10.50 -2.31 -5.57
C ALA A 59 -10.18 -3.29 -4.42
N TRP A 60 -9.02 -3.96 -4.43
CA TRP A 60 -8.61 -4.85 -3.34
C TRP A 60 -8.13 -4.09 -2.11
N LEU A 61 -7.77 -2.81 -2.23
CA LEU A 61 -7.22 -2.03 -1.12
C LEU A 61 -8.20 -1.94 0.07
N ILE A 62 -9.52 -1.98 -0.17
CA ILE A 62 -10.55 -1.97 0.89
C ILE A 62 -10.44 -3.17 1.83
N TRP A 63 -10.03 -4.34 1.32
CA TRP A 63 -9.84 -5.56 2.09
C TRP A 63 -8.39 -5.78 2.49
N LEU A 64 -7.45 -5.33 1.66
CA LEU A 64 -6.03 -5.45 1.95
C LEU A 64 -5.62 -4.54 3.11
N TRP A 65 -6.19 -3.34 3.23
CA TRP A 65 -5.88 -2.43 4.33
C TRP A 65 -6.15 -3.03 5.72
N PRO A 66 -7.36 -3.54 6.05
CA PRO A 66 -7.60 -4.11 7.37
C PRO A 66 -6.78 -5.40 7.60
N THR A 67 -6.60 -6.20 6.55
CA THR A 67 -5.78 -7.42 6.63
C THR A 67 -4.31 -7.09 6.95
N ALA A 68 -3.75 -6.09 6.27
CA ALA A 68 -2.37 -5.65 6.47
C ALA A 68 -2.17 -4.96 7.82
N ALA A 69 -3.18 -4.24 8.34
CA ALA A 69 -3.14 -3.64 9.67
C ALA A 69 -3.10 -4.71 10.78
N VAL A 70 -3.89 -5.78 10.65
CA VAL A 70 -3.84 -6.95 11.56
C VAL A 70 -2.49 -7.65 11.43
N TYR A 71 -1.99 -7.83 10.22
CA TYR A 71 -0.67 -8.41 9.98
C TYR A 71 0.46 -7.59 10.64
N ALA A 72 0.43 -6.27 10.50
CA ALA A 72 1.38 -5.37 11.17
C ALA A 72 1.34 -5.51 12.70
N GLY A 73 0.13 -5.54 13.27
CA GLY A 73 -0.05 -5.71 14.71
C GLY A 73 0.46 -7.07 15.19
N GLY A 74 0.24 -8.12 14.40
CA GLY A 74 0.77 -9.46 14.67
C GLY A 74 2.30 -9.49 14.70
N LEU A 75 2.96 -8.85 13.73
CA LEU A 75 4.42 -8.73 13.73
C LEU A 75 4.93 -7.97 14.96
N GLU A 76 4.28 -6.87 15.33
CA GLU A 76 4.66 -6.08 16.50
C GLU A 76 4.59 -6.87 17.80
N LEU A 77 3.55 -7.68 17.96
CA LEU A 77 3.39 -8.57 19.11
C LEU A 77 4.40 -9.73 19.13
N LEU A 78 4.87 -10.16 17.95
CA LEU A 78 5.85 -11.24 17.82
C LEU A 78 7.30 -10.76 18.00
N GLN A 79 7.62 -9.51 17.66
CA GLN A 79 8.97 -8.94 17.75
C GLN A 79 9.71 -9.21 19.09
N PRO A 80 9.07 -9.08 20.28
CA PRO A 80 9.71 -9.40 21.57
C PRO A 80 10.25 -10.83 21.69
N GLN A 81 9.62 -11.80 21.01
CA GLN A 81 10.07 -13.20 21.03
C GLN A 81 11.38 -13.41 20.25
N PHE A 82 11.75 -12.46 19.38
CA PHE A 82 12.96 -12.47 18.57
C PHE A 82 14.02 -11.49 19.07
N GLY A 83 13.85 -10.96 20.29
CA GLY A 83 14.82 -10.05 20.92
C GLY A 83 14.73 -8.60 20.45
N ARG A 84 13.59 -8.18 19.87
CA ARG A 84 13.33 -6.79 19.47
C ARG A 84 12.36 -6.11 20.44
N ASN A 85 12.49 -4.79 20.57
CA ASN A 85 11.54 -3.98 21.33
C ASN A 85 10.26 -3.77 20.52
N GLY A 86 9.18 -4.44 20.94
CA GLY A 86 7.84 -4.13 20.45
C GLY A 86 7.38 -2.77 20.99
N ALA A 87 7.20 -1.78 20.12
CA ALA A 87 6.65 -0.46 20.39
C ALA A 87 5.32 -0.27 19.63
N PRO A 88 4.21 0.05 20.31
CA PRO A 88 2.92 0.33 19.67
C PRO A 88 2.98 1.39 18.55
N LEU A 89 3.97 2.29 18.62
CA LEU A 89 4.17 3.33 17.62
C LEU A 89 4.65 2.77 16.26
N HIS A 90 5.35 1.64 16.22
CA HIS A 90 5.71 0.95 14.98
C HIS A 90 4.47 0.45 14.23
N TRP A 91 3.47 -0.05 14.97
CA TRP A 91 2.18 -0.43 14.42
C TRP A 91 1.42 0.78 13.86
N VAL A 92 1.41 1.91 14.59
CA VAL A 92 0.82 3.17 14.09
C VAL A 92 1.50 3.65 12.81
N SER A 93 2.84 3.62 12.76
CA SER A 93 3.61 3.93 11.55
C SER A 93 3.27 3.03 10.37
N SER A 94 3.07 1.74 10.63
CA SER A 94 2.64 0.77 9.60
C SER A 94 1.27 1.15 9.04
N CYS A 95 0.29 1.43 9.91
CA CYS A 95 -1.04 1.90 9.52
C CYS A 95 -1.01 3.23 8.75
N PHE A 96 -0.09 4.12 9.08
CA PHE A 96 0.12 5.36 8.32
C PHE A 96 0.59 5.08 6.89
N GLY A 97 1.57 4.19 6.70
CA GLY A 97 2.03 3.75 5.37
C GLY A 97 0.92 3.10 4.53
N LEU A 98 0.11 2.22 5.15
CA LEU A 98 -1.05 1.59 4.49
C LEU A 98 -2.07 2.62 4.00
N THR A 99 -2.37 3.60 4.86
CA THR A 99 -3.33 4.67 4.59
C THR A 99 -2.83 5.59 3.49
N LEU A 100 -1.55 5.96 3.52
CA LEU A 100 -0.95 6.84 2.52
C LEU A 100 -1.16 6.29 1.10
N ILE A 101 -0.78 5.03 0.85
CA ILE A 101 -0.94 4.42 -0.49
C ILE A 101 -2.41 4.26 -0.86
N THR A 102 -3.26 3.89 0.10
CA THR A 102 -4.70 3.72 -0.16
C THR A 102 -5.36 5.03 -0.60
N LEU A 103 -5.14 6.11 0.17
CA LEU A 103 -5.69 7.43 -0.15
C LEU A 103 -5.09 8.01 -1.42
N SER A 104 -3.78 7.88 -1.64
CA SER A 104 -3.14 8.33 -2.89
C SER A 104 -3.72 7.61 -4.10
N THR A 105 -4.00 6.31 -3.99
CA THR A 105 -4.61 5.54 -5.08
C THR A 105 -6.02 6.04 -5.41
N TRP A 106 -6.88 6.20 -4.39
CA TRP A 106 -8.24 6.70 -4.60
C TRP A 106 -8.26 8.14 -5.13
N LEU A 107 -7.35 8.99 -4.67
CA LEU A 107 -7.21 10.35 -5.19
C LEU A 107 -6.88 10.34 -6.69
N VAL A 108 -5.89 9.54 -7.10
CA VAL A 108 -5.52 9.41 -8.52
C VAL A 108 -6.68 8.89 -9.35
N GLN A 109 -7.38 7.85 -8.87
CA GLN A 109 -8.55 7.32 -9.57
C GLN A 109 -9.66 8.36 -9.73
N GLY A 110 -9.98 9.10 -8.66
CA GLY A 110 -11.00 10.15 -8.69
C GLY A 110 -10.65 11.28 -9.66
N VAL A 111 -9.38 11.71 -9.70
CA VAL A 111 -8.91 12.71 -10.67
C VAL A 111 -9.03 12.17 -12.11
N MET A 112 -8.67 10.92 -12.35
CA MET A 112 -8.79 10.30 -13.68
C MET A 112 -10.24 10.14 -14.13
N GLU A 113 -11.16 9.78 -13.23
CA GLU A 113 -12.59 9.68 -13.50
C GLU A 113 -13.19 11.05 -13.83
N LEU A 114 -12.85 12.09 -13.04
CA LEU A 114 -13.25 13.46 -13.31
C LEU A 114 -12.73 13.95 -14.67
N SER A 115 -11.46 13.68 -14.97
CA SER A 115 -10.85 14.03 -16.26
C SER A 115 -11.59 13.38 -17.44
N ARG A 116 -11.94 12.09 -17.34
CA ARG A 116 -12.70 11.38 -18.38
C ARG A 116 -14.11 11.96 -18.55
N ALA A 117 -14.78 12.32 -17.47
CA ALA A 117 -16.11 12.92 -17.52
C ALA A 117 -16.11 14.27 -18.26
N MET A 118 -15.11 15.13 -18.01
CA MET A 118 -14.99 16.41 -18.71
C MET A 118 -14.71 16.26 -20.22
N HIS A 119 -13.90 15.27 -20.62
CA HIS A 119 -13.62 15.04 -22.05
C HIS A 119 -14.80 14.40 -22.78
N ALA A 120 -15.61 13.59 -22.09
CA ALA A 120 -16.81 12.98 -22.68
C ALA A 120 -17.91 14.01 -22.99
N ASP A 121 -17.91 15.15 -22.31
CA ASP A 121 -18.90 16.23 -22.47
C ASP A 121 -18.46 17.30 -23.50
N THR A 122 -17.33 17.08 -24.20
CA THR A 122 -16.91 17.97 -25.29
C THR A 122 -17.66 17.57 -26.57
N PRO A 123 -18.59 18.38 -27.09
CA PRO A 123 -19.40 18.01 -28.24
C PRO A 123 -18.53 18.07 -29.51
N GLU A 124 -17.97 16.93 -29.91
CA GLU A 124 -17.36 16.72 -31.23
C GLU A 124 -18.41 16.20 -32.22
N ASP A 125 -19.53 16.91 -32.39
CA ASP A 125 -20.35 16.78 -33.59
C ASP A 125 -21.26 18.00 -33.78
N SER A 126 -20.66 19.11 -34.17
CA SER A 126 -21.35 20.13 -34.95
C SER A 126 -20.64 20.26 -36.29
N ARG A 127 -20.59 19.16 -37.05
CA ARG A 127 -20.43 19.31 -38.50
C ARG A 127 -21.66 20.06 -39.00
N PRO A 128 -21.53 21.26 -39.58
CA PRO A 128 -22.64 21.83 -40.33
C PRO A 128 -22.91 20.87 -41.49
N GLU A 129 -24.10 20.28 -41.51
CA GLU A 129 -24.64 19.63 -42.71
C GLU A 129 -24.92 20.72 -43.75
N ASP A 130 -23.86 21.29 -44.32
CA ASP A 130 -23.96 22.19 -45.45
C ASP A 130 -23.48 21.48 -46.71
N GLY A 131 -24.42 21.16 -47.59
CA GLY A 131 -24.19 21.11 -49.03
C GLY A 131 -24.47 19.78 -49.72
N ILE A 132 -25.71 19.59 -50.20
CA ILE A 132 -26.12 19.62 -51.63
C ILE A 132 -27.65 19.48 -51.71
#